data_AF-A0AA38INK7-F1
#
_entry.id   AF-A0AA38INK7-F1
#
_cell.length_a   1.000
_cell.length_b   1.000
_cell.length_c   1.000
_cell.angle_alpha   90.00
_cell.angle_beta   90.00
_cell.angle_gamma   90.00
#
_symmetry.space_group_name_H-M   'P 1'
#
loop_
_entity.id
_entity.type
_entity.pdbx_description
1 polymer ?
#
loop_
_entity_poly.entity_id
_entity_poly.type
_entity_poly.pdbx_seq_one_letter_code
_entity_poly.pdbx_strand_id
1 'polypeptide(L)'
;MWEISNRRKVDPKIAIQEVRLKKFHKWTVTGISNVKVFLKAHLRIQSFWKALPDCPLPPEPVLTRWSSWIEAATHYCDHFDDIKKVIMEFNFIVSKRVVDAQDYFQQKHFKHDLAYIKTHFSISKTSLTRLETIDLTLSQFLDIVKQLYKRLEDTPGRLGEMAFKKLQDTLQKYRVPRA
;
A
#
# COMPACT_ATOMS: atom_id res chain seq x y z
N MET A 1 -22.38 1.22 23.02
CA MET A 1 -23.05 0.07 22.37
C MET A 1 -23.35 0.42 20.92
N TRP A 2 -22.82 -0.36 19.99
CA TRP A 2 -22.92 -0.18 18.54
C TRP A 2 -24.12 -1.00 18.04
N GLU A 3 -25.16 -0.37 17.50
CA GLU A 3 -26.20 -1.05 16.73
C GLU A 3 -26.36 -0.30 15.42
N ILE A 4 -26.00 -0.97 14.32
CA ILE A 4 -26.14 -0.46 12.97
C ILE A 4 -27.54 -0.87 12.50
N SER A 5 -28.47 0.08 12.49
CA SER A 5 -29.85 -0.13 12.05
C SER A 5 -29.92 -0.38 10.54
N ASN A 6 -30.62 -1.45 10.19
CA ASN A 6 -30.64 -2.14 8.89
C ASN A 6 -31.55 -1.47 7.85
N ARG A 7 -31.34 -0.20 7.46
CA ARG A 7 -32.07 0.42 6.33
C ARG A 7 -31.23 1.40 5.50
N ARG A 8 -30.28 0.84 4.76
CA ARG A 8 -29.88 1.18 3.38
C ARG A 8 -28.77 0.20 3.04
N LYS A 9 -28.96 -0.66 2.03
CA LYS A 9 -27.99 -1.67 1.58
C LYS A 9 -26.73 -0.96 1.03
N VAL A 10 -25.89 -0.42 1.89
CA VAL A 10 -24.50 -0.15 1.54
C VAL A 10 -23.76 -1.41 1.93
N ASP A 11 -23.40 -2.21 0.93
CA ASP A 11 -22.56 -3.38 1.16
C ASP A 11 -21.29 -2.93 1.90
N PRO A 12 -21.02 -3.44 3.12
CA PRO A 12 -19.81 -3.12 3.87
C PRO A 12 -18.53 -3.32 3.03
N LYS A 13 -18.56 -4.21 2.01
CA LYS A 13 -17.48 -4.42 1.05
C LYS A 13 -17.23 -3.20 0.15
N ILE A 14 -18.29 -2.49 -0.27
CA ILE A 14 -18.18 -1.24 -1.04
C ILE A 14 -17.59 -0.14 -0.18
N ALA A 15 -17.97 -0.07 1.10
CA ALA A 15 -17.45 0.92 2.04
C ALA A 15 -15.93 0.81 2.27
N ILE A 16 -15.38 -0.42 2.26
CA ILE A 16 -13.94 -0.68 2.42
C ILE A 16 -13.17 -0.50 1.10
N GLN A 17 -13.73 -0.91 -0.04
CA GLN A 17 -13.18 -0.55 -1.37
C GLN A 17 -13.09 0.98 -1.56
N GLU A 18 -13.96 1.73 -0.87
CA GLU A 18 -13.98 3.19 -0.82
C GLU A 18 -13.07 3.82 0.24
N VAL A 19 -12.31 3.05 1.02
CA VAL A 19 -11.09 3.53 1.69
C VAL A 19 -10.03 3.77 0.59
N ARG A 20 -10.39 4.61 -0.39
CA ARG A 20 -9.57 5.05 -1.51
C ARG A 20 -8.60 6.08 -0.95
N LEU A 21 -7.37 5.63 -0.84
CA LEU A 21 -6.25 6.38 -0.34
C LEU A 21 -5.58 7.21 -1.45
N LYS A 22 -6.35 7.67 -2.44
CA LYS A 22 -5.85 8.60 -3.48
C LYS A 22 -5.19 9.86 -2.90
N LYS A 23 -5.48 10.21 -1.63
CA LYS A 23 -4.87 11.33 -0.90
C LYS A 23 -3.80 10.90 0.11
N PHE A 24 -3.54 9.61 0.26
CA PHE A 24 -2.57 9.10 1.19
C PHE A 24 -1.18 9.25 0.60
N HIS A 25 -0.54 10.32 1.06
CA HIS A 25 0.85 10.67 0.79
C HIS A 25 1.24 10.56 -0.70
N LYS A 26 1.05 11.68 -1.42
CA LYS A 26 1.52 11.85 -2.81
C LYS A 26 2.95 11.32 -2.99
N TRP A 27 3.83 11.43 -2.00
CA TRP A 27 5.23 11.02 -2.12
C TRP A 27 5.49 9.51 -2.08
N THR A 28 4.84 8.72 -1.22
CA THR A 28 5.16 7.28 -1.12
C THR A 28 4.44 6.50 -2.22
N VAL A 29 3.22 6.92 -2.58
CA VAL A 29 2.49 6.42 -3.75
C VAL A 29 3.22 6.79 -5.03
N THR A 30 3.77 8.00 -5.15
CA THR A 30 4.58 8.38 -6.33
C THR A 30 5.89 7.59 -6.39
N GLY A 31 6.62 7.44 -5.28
CA GLY A 31 7.83 6.63 -5.19
C GLY A 31 7.60 5.18 -5.66
N ILE A 32 6.68 4.46 -5.00
CA ILE A 32 6.35 3.06 -5.34
C ILE A 32 5.71 2.93 -6.73
N SER A 33 4.91 3.91 -7.19
CA SER A 33 4.35 3.89 -8.54
C SER A 33 5.37 4.19 -9.64
N ASN A 34 6.44 4.93 -9.34
CA ASN A 34 7.54 5.19 -10.28
C ASN A 34 8.43 3.96 -10.46
N VAL A 35 8.42 3.03 -9.50
CA VAL A 35 9.11 1.74 -9.64
C VAL A 35 8.42 0.73 -10.58
N LYS A 36 7.31 1.13 -11.25
CA LYS A 36 6.83 0.43 -12.47
C LYS A 36 7.81 0.50 -13.65
N VAL A 37 9.05 0.92 -13.43
CA VAL A 37 10.17 0.93 -14.39
C VAL A 37 10.35 -0.45 -15.03
N PHE A 38 10.21 -1.55 -14.29
CA PHE A 38 10.39 -2.88 -14.87
C PHE A 38 9.23 -3.32 -15.77
N LEU A 39 7.99 -2.99 -15.42
CA LEU A 39 6.78 -3.54 -16.05
C LEU A 39 6.52 -3.09 -17.49
N LYS A 40 7.21 -2.04 -17.97
CA LYS A 40 6.93 -1.42 -19.27
C LYS A 40 8.03 -1.57 -20.33
N ALA A 41 9.15 -2.24 -20.04
CA ALA A 41 10.10 -2.57 -21.09
C ALA A 41 10.81 -3.89 -20.86
N HIS A 42 10.77 -4.74 -21.88
CA HIS A 42 11.36 -6.08 -21.86
C HIS A 42 12.86 -6.06 -21.51
N LEU A 43 13.62 -5.10 -22.05
CA LEU A 43 15.06 -4.94 -21.75
C LEU A 43 15.33 -4.70 -20.25
N ARG A 44 14.47 -3.94 -19.57
CA ARG A 44 14.62 -3.66 -18.13
C ARG A 44 14.31 -4.89 -17.28
N ILE A 45 13.37 -5.72 -17.73
CA ILE A 45 13.06 -7.02 -17.11
C ILE A 45 14.26 -7.97 -17.27
N GLN A 46 14.87 -8.02 -18.46
CA GLN A 46 16.08 -8.82 -18.69
C GLN A 46 17.23 -8.38 -17.79
N SER A 47 17.49 -7.07 -17.65
CA SER A 47 18.50 -6.56 -16.71
C SER A 47 18.19 -6.94 -15.27
N PHE A 48 16.92 -6.90 -14.86
CA PHE A 48 16.49 -7.31 -13.54
C PHE A 48 16.80 -8.79 -13.29
N TRP A 49 16.38 -9.70 -14.17
CA TRP A 49 16.65 -11.13 -14.00
C TRP A 49 18.12 -11.50 -14.13
N LYS A 50 18.91 -10.73 -14.90
CA LYS A 50 20.37 -10.91 -14.94
C LYS A 50 21.02 -10.62 -13.60
N ALA A 51 20.54 -9.61 -12.88
CA ALA A 51 21.07 -9.22 -11.57
C ALA A 51 20.45 -10.02 -10.41
N LEU A 52 19.20 -10.45 -10.56
CA LEU A 52 18.39 -11.13 -9.55
C LEU A 52 17.64 -12.31 -10.18
N PRO A 53 18.33 -13.42 -10.52
CA PRO A 53 17.74 -14.53 -11.28
C PRO A 53 16.65 -15.28 -10.50
N ASP A 54 16.81 -15.42 -9.18
CA ASP A 54 15.87 -16.15 -8.32
C ASP A 54 14.80 -15.24 -7.68
N CYS A 55 14.82 -13.94 -7.98
CA CYS A 55 13.87 -12.98 -7.42
C CYS A 55 12.66 -12.81 -8.35
N PRO A 56 11.42 -12.90 -7.84
CA PRO A 56 10.25 -12.57 -8.64
C PRO A 56 10.28 -11.07 -9.00
N LEU A 57 9.64 -10.72 -10.12
CA LEU A 57 9.46 -9.30 -10.45
C LEU A 57 8.66 -8.60 -9.33
N PRO A 58 8.98 -7.33 -9.05
CA PRO A 58 8.24 -6.58 -8.07
C PRO A 58 6.76 -6.50 -8.46
N PRO A 59 5.83 -6.74 -7.51
CA PRO A 59 4.41 -6.77 -7.80
C PRO A 59 3.93 -5.38 -8.20
N GLU A 60 2.97 -5.32 -9.13
CA GLU A 60 2.46 -4.03 -9.60
C GLU A 60 1.58 -3.37 -8.54
N PRO A 61 1.94 -2.17 -8.04
CA PRO A 61 1.06 -1.46 -7.13
C PRO A 61 -0.18 -0.97 -7.89
N VAL A 62 -1.35 -1.45 -7.45
CA VAL A 62 -2.66 -0.99 -7.92
C VAL A 62 -3.08 0.19 -7.03
N LEU A 63 -3.20 1.38 -7.63
CA LEU A 63 -3.49 2.62 -6.89
C LEU A 63 -4.76 2.56 -6.04
N THR A 64 -5.71 1.71 -6.41
CA THR A 64 -6.99 1.54 -5.71
C THR A 64 -6.98 0.43 -4.67
N ARG A 65 -5.92 -0.38 -4.55
CA ARG A 65 -5.83 -1.53 -3.63
C ARG A 65 -4.62 -1.42 -2.70
N TRP A 66 -4.87 -1.02 -1.46
CA TRP A 66 -3.86 -0.81 -0.43
C TRP A 66 -2.98 -2.04 -0.16
N SER A 67 -3.58 -3.23 -0.21
CA SER A 67 -2.90 -4.53 -0.08
C SER A 67 -1.75 -4.68 -1.09
N SER A 68 -2.01 -4.36 -2.37
CA SER A 68 -0.99 -4.44 -3.44
C SER A 68 0.15 -3.44 -3.28
N TRP A 69 -0.12 -2.27 -2.68
CA TRP A 69 0.89 -1.25 -2.45
C TRP A 69 1.82 -1.60 -1.30
N ILE A 70 1.26 -2.13 -0.19
CA ILE A 70 2.03 -2.64 0.94
C ILE A 70 2.90 -3.82 0.49
N GLU A 71 2.37 -4.68 -0.37
CA GLU A 71 3.10 -5.80 -0.95
C GLU A 71 4.28 -5.36 -1.83
N ALA A 72 4.07 -4.39 -2.72
CA ALA A 72 5.16 -3.79 -3.50
C ALA A 72 6.20 -3.13 -2.60
N ALA A 73 5.78 -2.34 -1.61
CA ALA A 73 6.68 -1.69 -0.66
C ALA A 73 7.54 -2.71 0.11
N THR A 74 6.92 -3.82 0.53
CA THR A 74 7.61 -4.92 1.22
C THR A 74 8.66 -5.56 0.33
N HIS A 75 8.31 -5.91 -0.91
CA HIS A 75 9.25 -6.48 -1.87
C HIS A 75 10.44 -5.55 -2.14
N TYR A 76 10.20 -4.25 -2.36
CA TYR A 76 11.28 -3.28 -2.55
C TYR A 76 12.12 -3.07 -1.30
N CYS A 77 11.54 -3.21 -0.10
CA CYS A 77 12.30 -3.16 1.14
C CYS A 77 13.25 -4.37 1.26
N ASP A 78 12.77 -5.56 0.89
CA ASP A 78 13.51 -6.83 1.02
C ASP A 78 14.68 -6.93 0.05
N HIS A 79 14.53 -6.37 -1.15
CA HIS A 79 15.54 -6.40 -2.21
C HIS A 79 16.13 -5.02 -2.53
N PHE A 80 16.10 -4.09 -1.57
CA PHE A 80 16.38 -2.67 -1.81
C PHE A 80 17.73 -2.42 -2.49
N ASP A 81 18.80 -2.99 -1.94
CA ASP A 81 20.16 -2.68 -2.39
C ASP A 81 20.44 -3.27 -3.77
N ASP A 82 19.89 -4.44 -4.08
CA ASP A 82 20.08 -5.07 -5.40
C ASP A 82 19.22 -4.41 -6.48
N ILE A 83 17.95 -4.10 -6.17
CA ILE A 83 17.09 -3.34 -7.07
C ILE A 83 17.68 -1.95 -7.34
N LYS A 84 18.26 -1.31 -6.32
CA LYS A 84 18.97 -0.04 -6.49
C LYS A 84 20.08 -0.14 -7.51
N LYS A 85 20.95 -1.17 -7.44
CA LYS A 85 22.04 -1.36 -8.41
C LYS A 85 21.49 -1.42 -9.84
N VAL A 86 20.47 -2.25 -10.08
CA VAL A 86 19.85 -2.40 -11.40
C VAL A 86 19.27 -1.08 -11.91
N ILE A 87 18.58 -0.33 -11.05
CA ILE A 87 17.98 0.96 -11.44
C ILE A 87 19.04 2.01 -11.78
N MET A 88 20.19 2.00 -11.09
CA MET A 88 21.30 2.92 -11.37
C MET A 88 22.01 2.61 -12.70
N GLU A 89 21.94 1.37 -13.19
CA GLU A 89 22.50 0.97 -14.48
C GLU A 89 21.64 1.43 -15.68
N PHE A 90 20.38 1.82 -15.47
CA PHE A 90 19.51 2.27 -16.55
C PHE A 90 19.89 3.66 -17.06
N ASN A 91 19.83 3.82 -18.38
CA ASN A 91 20.03 5.12 -19.02
C ASN A 91 18.87 6.07 -18.68
N PHE A 92 19.20 7.14 -17.94
CA PHE A 92 18.27 8.15 -17.45
C PHE A 92 17.60 8.96 -18.58
N ILE A 93 18.23 9.07 -19.76
CA ILE A 93 17.72 9.85 -20.89
C ILE A 93 16.50 9.16 -21.53
N VAL A 94 16.39 7.84 -21.42
CA VAL A 94 15.39 7.04 -22.14
C VAL A 94 14.00 7.15 -21.50
N SER A 95 13.91 7.53 -20.22
CA SER A 95 12.61 7.61 -19.55
C SER A 95 12.63 8.48 -18.30
N LYS A 96 11.70 9.43 -18.22
CA LYS A 96 11.41 10.19 -16.99
C LYS A 96 11.16 9.29 -15.77
N ARG A 97 10.56 8.10 -15.96
CA ARG A 97 10.32 7.19 -14.83
C ARG A 97 11.59 6.55 -14.29
N VAL A 98 12.60 6.37 -15.15
CA VAL A 98 13.93 5.90 -14.73
C VAL A 98 14.61 6.98 -13.91
N VAL A 99 14.59 8.24 -14.37
CA VAL A 99 15.09 9.40 -13.62
C VAL A 99 14.43 9.48 -12.24
N ASP A 100 13.10 9.52 -12.20
CA ASP A 100 12.37 9.62 -10.94
C ASP A 100 12.71 8.45 -10.00
N ALA A 101 12.82 7.23 -10.53
CA ALA A 101 13.19 6.06 -9.73
C ALA A 101 14.62 6.19 -9.18
N GLN A 102 15.59 6.61 -9.99
CA GLN A 102 16.95 6.85 -9.54
C GLN A 102 16.98 7.88 -8.40
N ASP A 103 16.27 9.00 -8.54
CA ASP A 103 16.17 10.02 -7.50
C ASP A 103 15.62 9.46 -6.18
N TYR A 104 14.56 8.62 -6.24
CA TYR A 104 14.01 7.97 -5.04
C TYR A 104 15.00 6.99 -4.39
N PHE A 105 15.68 6.14 -5.16
CA PHE A 105 16.63 5.17 -4.62
C PHE A 105 17.94 5.82 -4.11
N GLN A 106 18.22 7.06 -4.48
CA GLN A 106 19.31 7.86 -3.90
C GLN A 106 18.93 8.52 -2.57
N GLN A 107 17.65 8.79 -2.33
CA GLN A 107 17.18 9.42 -1.10
C GLN A 107 17.35 8.49 0.12
N LYS A 108 18.08 8.97 1.12
CA LYS A 108 18.35 8.21 2.36
C LYS A 108 17.07 7.80 3.09
N HIS A 109 16.05 8.66 3.10
CA HIS A 109 14.79 8.39 3.79
C HIS A 109 13.89 7.37 3.06
N PHE A 110 14.09 7.13 1.76
CA PHE A 110 13.24 6.22 1.00
C PHE A 110 13.32 4.78 1.51
N LYS A 111 14.53 4.29 1.85
CA LYS A 111 14.71 2.97 2.48
C LYS A 111 14.04 2.90 3.85
N HIS A 112 14.13 3.98 4.64
CA HIS A 112 13.46 4.07 5.94
C HIS A 112 11.95 4.06 5.81
N ASP A 113 11.39 4.77 4.84
CA ASP A 113 9.95 4.79 4.56
C ASP A 113 9.44 3.38 4.17
N LEU A 114 10.16 2.67 3.31
CA LEU A 114 9.84 1.29 2.94
C LEU A 114 9.89 0.35 4.16
N ALA A 115 10.91 0.47 4.99
CA ALA A 115 11.03 -0.32 6.22
C ALA A 115 9.92 -0.01 7.22
N TYR A 116 9.54 1.25 7.36
CA TYR A 116 8.42 1.69 8.20
C TYR A 116 7.09 1.10 7.69
N ILE A 117 6.83 1.18 6.37
CA ILE A 117 5.65 0.56 5.74
C ILE A 117 5.63 -0.95 6.01
N LYS A 118 6.74 -1.64 5.75
CA LYS A 118 6.87 -3.07 5.99
C LYS A 118 6.61 -3.42 7.47
N THR A 119 7.12 -2.64 8.41
CA THR A 119 7.02 -2.95 9.84
C THR A 119 5.61 -2.72 10.38
N HIS A 120 4.99 -1.59 10.02
CA HIS A 120 3.73 -1.16 10.64
C HIS A 120 2.48 -1.54 9.83
N PHE A 121 2.60 -1.73 8.52
CA PHE A 121 1.45 -1.96 7.64
C PHE A 121 1.38 -3.39 7.07
N SER A 122 2.43 -4.20 7.18
CA SER A 122 2.38 -5.61 6.72
C SER A 122 1.31 -6.42 7.44
N ILE A 123 1.03 -6.15 8.71
CA ILE A 123 -0.04 -6.88 9.42
C ILE A 123 -1.43 -6.37 9.02
N SER A 124 -1.53 -5.09 8.66
CA SER A 124 -2.74 -4.52 8.06
C SER A 124 -3.05 -5.17 6.71
N LYS A 125 -2.03 -5.62 5.95
CA LYS A 125 -2.24 -6.41 4.72
C LYS A 125 -3.10 -7.64 4.98
N THR A 126 -2.80 -8.43 6.02
CA THR A 126 -3.55 -9.66 6.32
C THR A 126 -5.01 -9.36 6.64
N SER A 127 -5.26 -8.33 7.44
CA SER A 127 -6.62 -7.87 7.75
C SER A 127 -7.36 -7.34 6.52
N LEU A 128 -6.69 -6.56 5.67
CA LEU A 128 -7.27 -6.02 4.44
C LEU A 128 -7.57 -7.11 3.42
N THR A 129 -6.66 -8.06 3.21
CA THR A 129 -6.90 -9.22 2.34
C THR A 129 -8.07 -10.05 2.83
N ARG A 130 -8.20 -10.26 4.16
CA ARG A 130 -9.39 -10.93 4.72
C ARG A 130 -10.66 -10.14 4.46
N LEU A 131 -10.66 -8.81 4.64
CA LEU A 131 -11.80 -7.96 4.31
C LEU A 131 -12.18 -7.97 2.82
N GLU A 132 -11.23 -8.27 1.94
CA GLU A 132 -11.46 -8.46 0.50
C GLU A 132 -12.06 -9.84 0.17
N THR A 133 -12.07 -10.81 1.10
CA THR A 133 -12.69 -12.13 0.89
C THR A 133 -14.21 -12.09 1.05
N ILE A 134 -14.92 -12.87 0.22
CA ILE A 134 -16.36 -12.78 0.06
C ILE A 134 -17.14 -13.41 1.24
N ASP A 135 -16.55 -14.36 1.97
CA ASP A 135 -17.24 -15.22 2.96
C ASP A 135 -17.14 -14.76 4.42
N LEU A 136 -16.90 -13.47 4.68
CA LEU A 136 -16.88 -12.97 6.06
C LEU A 136 -18.28 -12.76 6.62
N THR A 137 -18.52 -13.31 7.82
CA THR A 137 -19.69 -12.93 8.63
C THR A 137 -19.54 -11.48 9.14
N LEU A 138 -20.66 -10.82 9.46
CA LEU A 138 -20.65 -9.46 10.01
C LEU A 138 -19.82 -9.35 11.31
N SER A 139 -19.86 -10.38 12.16
CA SER A 139 -19.08 -10.40 13.41
C SER A 139 -17.57 -10.45 13.13
N GLN A 140 -17.14 -11.34 12.23
CA GLN A 140 -15.73 -11.43 11.81
C GLN A 140 -15.27 -10.13 11.13
N PHE A 141 -16.12 -9.53 10.29
CA PHE A 141 -15.85 -8.24 9.68
C PHE A 141 -15.60 -7.14 10.73
N LEU A 142 -16.52 -7.00 11.70
CA LEU A 142 -16.40 -5.99 12.74
C LEU A 142 -15.18 -6.22 13.63
N ASP A 143 -14.84 -7.48 13.91
CA ASP A 143 -13.64 -7.82 14.65
C ASP A 143 -12.37 -7.39 13.90
N ILE A 144 -12.27 -7.68 12.60
CA ILE A 144 -11.14 -7.24 11.77
C ILE A 144 -11.03 -5.71 11.74
N VAL A 145 -12.15 -4.99 11.59
CA VAL A 145 -12.15 -3.52 11.60
C VAL A 145 -11.69 -2.97 12.96
N LYS A 146 -12.15 -3.55 14.07
CA LYS A 146 -11.69 -3.15 15.42
C LYS A 146 -10.20 -3.40 15.62
N GLN A 147 -9.70 -4.55 15.17
CA GLN A 147 -8.28 -4.86 15.22
C GLN A 147 -7.44 -3.88 14.38
N LEU A 148 -7.91 -3.52 13.18
CA LEU A 148 -7.26 -2.51 12.34
C LEU A 148 -7.27 -1.13 13.00
N TYR A 149 -8.39 -0.73 13.60
CA TYR A 149 -8.52 0.54 14.28
C TYR A 149 -7.48 0.68 15.40
N LYS A 150 -7.41 -0.29 16.31
CA LYS A 150 -6.44 -0.31 17.42
C LYS A 150 -5.00 -0.28 16.92
N ARG A 151 -4.67 -1.07 15.90
CA ARG A 151 -3.30 -1.12 15.35
C ARG A 151 -2.88 0.20 14.71
N LEU A 152 -3.78 0.87 13.98
CA LEU A 152 -3.48 2.16 13.37
C LEU A 152 -3.40 3.28 14.41
N GLU A 153 -4.20 3.22 15.47
CA GLU A 153 -4.11 4.10 16.63
C GLU A 153 -2.74 3.97 17.32
N ASP A 154 -2.25 2.73 17.47
CA ASP A 154 -0.96 2.41 18.08
C ASP A 154 0.24 2.64 17.14
N THR A 155 0.02 2.98 15.86
CA THR A 155 1.11 3.15 14.88
C THR A 155 1.75 4.54 15.02
N PRO A 156 3.00 4.64 15.47
CA PRO A 156 3.62 5.93 15.75
C PRO A 156 4.03 6.65 14.46
N GLY A 157 3.95 7.98 14.46
CA GLY A 157 4.49 8.82 13.39
C GLY A 157 3.46 9.24 12.34
N ARG A 158 3.86 10.24 11.54
CA ARG A 158 2.97 10.97 10.63
C ARG A 158 2.19 10.08 9.67
N LEU A 159 2.81 9.02 9.16
CA LEU A 159 2.16 8.08 8.24
C LEU A 159 1.09 7.25 8.96
N GLY A 160 1.34 6.79 10.19
CA GLY A 160 0.34 6.14 11.05
C GLY A 160 -0.84 7.04 11.36
N GLU A 161 -0.57 8.26 11.83
CA GLU A 161 -1.59 9.27 12.17
C GLU A 161 -2.50 9.59 10.97
N MET A 162 -1.90 9.78 9.79
CA MET A 162 -2.66 10.00 8.58
C MET A 162 -3.56 8.80 8.28
N ALA A 163 -3.05 7.56 8.43
CA ALA A 163 -3.79 6.33 8.11
C ALA A 163 -4.99 6.19 9.04
N PHE A 164 -4.75 6.42 10.31
CA PHE A 164 -5.77 6.40 11.34
C PHE A 164 -6.86 7.45 11.09
N LYS A 165 -6.48 8.71 10.86
CA LYS A 165 -7.43 9.78 10.54
C LYS A 165 -8.28 9.44 9.32
N LYS A 166 -7.67 8.85 8.30
CA LYS A 166 -8.39 8.47 7.08
C LYS A 166 -9.37 7.32 7.31
N LEU A 167 -9.00 6.34 8.12
CA LEU A 167 -9.91 5.28 8.57
C LEU A 167 -11.09 5.90 9.34
N GLN A 168 -10.83 6.83 10.25
CA GLN A 168 -11.88 7.54 11.00
C GLN A 168 -12.83 8.31 10.07
N ASP A 169 -12.31 9.10 9.12
CA ASP A 169 -13.12 9.83 8.15
C ASP A 169 -14.02 8.89 7.34
N THR A 170 -13.48 7.74 6.90
CA THR A 170 -14.26 6.76 6.16
C THR A 170 -15.34 6.12 7.03
N LEU A 171 -15.02 5.72 8.27
CA LEU A 171 -16.03 5.18 9.20
C LEU A 171 -17.13 6.21 9.53
N GLN A 172 -16.77 7.48 9.67
CA GLN A 172 -17.73 8.56 9.90
C GLN A 172 -18.64 8.79 8.69
N LYS A 173 -18.14 8.70 7.45
CA LYS A 173 -18.95 8.80 6.23
C LYS A 173 -20.09 7.76 6.19
N TYR A 174 -19.85 6.58 6.75
CA TYR A 174 -20.82 5.49 6.81
C TYR A 174 -21.62 5.45 8.12
N ARG A 175 -21.42 6.42 9.01
CA ARG A 175 -22.22 6.57 10.24
C ARG A 175 -23.60 7.09 9.84
N VAL A 176 -24.61 6.25 9.95
CA VAL A 176 -26.01 6.67 9.77
C VAL A 176 -26.35 7.69 10.88
N PRO A 177 -26.90 8.88 10.56
CA PRO A 177 -27.41 9.79 11.57
C PRO A 177 -28.45 9.06 12.42
N ARG A 178 -28.30 9.08 13.75
CA ARG A 178 -29.40 8.69 14.63
C ARG A 178 -30.50 9.73 14.42
N ALA A 179 -31.64 9.27 13.89
CA ALA A 179 -32.91 9.99 14.01
C ALA A 179 -33.40 9.90 15.45
#